data_AF-A0A2W4S4H0-F1
#
_entry.id   AF-A0A2W4S4H0-F1
#
_cell.length_a   1.000
_cell.length_b   1.000
_cell.length_c   1.000
_cell.angle_alpha   90.00
_cell.angle_beta   90.00
_cell.angle_gamma   90.00
#
_symmetry.space_group_name_H-M   'P 1'
#
loop_
_entity.id
_entity.type
_entity.pdbx_description
1 polymer ?
#
loop_
_entity_poly.entity_id
_entity_poly.type
_entity_poly.pdbx_seq_one_letter_code
_entity_poly.pdbx_strand_id
1 'polypeptide(L)'
;MDRRLIGLAVMLLGPTAFAAEDAAQRGQRCAGIADSLERLVCYDAIFRTGPAAGAGQAVAPAASAAAPTAPPAAPARAGEAQAPDAVAGFGAEHLRRSVREADQETPRTLVAQVTEVRETRPNVYRMVLDNGQVWQQMDMDSRFQVEPGDTVEINRGRMGGYRMARQSRGGSGWVRVNRVK
;
A
#
# COMPACT_ATOMS: atom_id res chain seq x y z
N MET A 1 -59.67 -32.61 34.87
CA MET A 1 -58.22 -32.88 34.69
C MET A 1 -57.93 -32.82 33.21
N ASP A 2 -57.43 -31.69 32.69
CA ASP A 2 -56.93 -31.63 31.31
C ASP A 2 -55.51 -31.10 31.32
N ARG A 3 -54.59 -32.06 31.19
CA ARG A 3 -53.15 -31.90 31.28
C ARG A 3 -52.59 -31.54 29.90
N ARG A 4 -51.95 -30.37 29.88
CA ARG A 4 -50.70 -30.06 29.18
C ARG A 4 -50.75 -29.94 27.65
N LEU A 5 -50.85 -28.68 27.25
CA LEU A 5 -50.06 -28.08 26.18
C LEU A 5 -48.60 -28.61 26.22
N ILE A 6 -48.19 -29.37 25.22
CA ILE A 6 -46.79 -29.60 24.88
C ILE A 6 -46.63 -29.15 23.44
N GLY A 7 -46.29 -27.87 23.26
CA GLY A 7 -45.77 -27.36 22.00
C GLY A 7 -44.35 -27.89 21.83
N LEU A 8 -44.15 -28.82 20.90
CA LEU A 8 -42.82 -29.24 20.49
C LEU A 8 -42.31 -28.23 19.45
N ALA A 9 -41.60 -27.21 19.95
CA ALA A 9 -40.89 -26.26 19.13
C ALA A 9 -39.57 -26.85 18.63
N VAL A 10 -39.42 -26.85 17.30
CA VAL A 10 -38.21 -26.49 16.54
C VAL A 10 -36.90 -27.17 16.95
N MET A 11 -36.50 -28.18 16.16
CA MET A 11 -35.08 -28.46 15.92
C MET A 11 -34.73 -27.99 14.51
N LEU A 12 -34.04 -26.86 14.43
CA LEU A 12 -33.40 -26.35 13.22
C LEU A 12 -32.29 -27.32 12.80
N LEU A 13 -32.49 -28.06 11.70
CA LEU A 13 -31.35 -28.56 10.93
C LEU A 13 -30.80 -27.38 10.11
N GLY A 14 -29.64 -26.87 10.52
CA GLY A 14 -28.94 -25.77 9.87
C GLY A 14 -28.41 -26.13 8.47
N PRO A 15 -28.19 -25.13 7.58
CA PRO A 15 -27.82 -25.37 6.19
C PRO A 15 -26.33 -25.72 6.03
N THR A 16 -26.08 -26.37 4.90
CA THR A 16 -24.82 -26.92 4.35
C THR A 16 -23.63 -25.94 4.30
N ALA A 17 -22.51 -26.30 4.95
CA ALA A 17 -21.23 -25.58 4.89
C ALA A 17 -20.19 -26.18 3.92
N PHE A 18 -20.59 -26.97 2.91
CA PHE A 18 -19.66 -27.68 2.01
C PHE A 18 -19.07 -26.86 0.85
N ALA A 19 -19.24 -25.53 0.81
CA ALA A 19 -18.78 -24.72 -0.32
C ALA A 19 -17.38 -24.09 -0.13
N ALA A 20 -16.89 -23.92 1.11
CA ALA A 20 -15.63 -23.23 1.38
C ALA A 20 -14.42 -24.18 1.46
N GLU A 21 -14.60 -25.43 1.92
CA GLU A 21 -13.52 -26.41 2.06
C GLU A 21 -12.99 -26.91 0.71
N ASP A 22 -13.84 -26.99 -0.32
CA ASP A 22 -13.44 -27.47 -1.65
C ASP A 22 -12.44 -26.53 -2.34
N ALA A 23 -12.68 -25.21 -2.27
CA ALA A 23 -11.79 -24.22 -2.89
C ALA A 23 -10.41 -24.19 -2.21
N ALA A 24 -10.37 -24.27 -0.88
CA ALA A 24 -9.12 -24.30 -0.11
C ALA A 24 -8.29 -25.55 -0.43
N GLN A 25 -8.92 -26.73 -0.48
CA GLN A 25 -8.23 -27.98 -0.79
C GLN A 25 -7.74 -28.04 -2.24
N ARG A 26 -8.50 -27.48 -3.19
CA ARG A 26 -8.08 -27.37 -4.59
C ARG A 26 -6.90 -26.40 -4.76
N GLY A 27 -6.88 -25.30 -4.02
CA GLY A 27 -5.77 -24.35 -4.01
C GLY A 27 -4.44 -24.96 -3.55
N GLN A 28 -4.48 -25.85 -2.54
CA GLN A 28 -3.29 -26.56 -2.05
C GLN A 28 -2.70 -27.51 -3.09
N ARG A 29 -3.53 -28.15 -3.93
CA ARG A 29 -3.04 -29.01 -5.02
C ARG A 29 -2.32 -28.21 -6.10
N CYS A 30 -2.85 -27.05 -6.48
CA CYS A 30 -2.19 -26.17 -7.44
C CYS A 30 -0.83 -25.68 -6.93
N ALA A 31 -0.67 -25.47 -5.61
CA ALA A 31 0.59 -25.00 -5.02
C ALA A 31 1.77 -25.97 -5.24
N GLY A 32 1.50 -27.27 -5.40
CA GLY A 32 2.52 -28.30 -5.63
C GLY A 32 3.04 -28.40 -7.06
N ILE A 33 2.48 -27.65 -8.01
CA ILE A 33 2.90 -27.69 -9.43
C ILE A 33 4.20 -26.89 -9.61
N ALA A 34 5.21 -27.52 -10.23
CA ALA A 34 6.53 -26.94 -10.43
C ALA A 34 6.58 -25.92 -11.59
N ASP A 35 5.88 -26.22 -12.70
CA ASP A 35 5.76 -25.30 -13.82
C ASP A 35 4.88 -24.10 -13.46
N SER A 36 5.39 -22.90 -13.73
CA SER A 36 4.75 -21.66 -13.29
C SER A 36 3.48 -21.34 -14.07
N LEU A 37 3.43 -21.68 -15.36
CA LEU A 37 2.28 -21.43 -16.21
C LEU A 37 1.16 -22.43 -15.90
N GLU A 38 1.51 -23.71 -15.78
CA GLU A 38 0.58 -24.78 -15.41
C GLU A 38 -0.05 -24.53 -14.03
N ARG A 39 0.75 -24.07 -13.07
CA ARG A 39 0.26 -23.66 -11.75
C ARG A 39 -0.75 -22.52 -11.83
N LEU A 40 -0.49 -21.51 -12.65
CA LEU A 40 -1.39 -20.36 -12.82
C LEU A 40 -2.73 -20.78 -13.44
N VAL A 41 -2.68 -21.60 -14.50
CA VAL A 41 -3.88 -22.15 -15.13
C VAL A 41 -4.71 -22.98 -14.15
N CYS A 42 -4.06 -23.75 -13.27
CA CYS A 42 -4.72 -24.51 -12.20
C CYS A 42 -5.50 -23.61 -11.24
N TYR A 43 -4.90 -22.49 -10.78
CA TYR A 43 -5.59 -21.54 -9.90
C TYR A 43 -6.77 -20.86 -10.60
N ASP A 44 -6.61 -20.43 -11.85
CA ASP A 44 -7.68 -19.78 -12.61
C ASP A 44 -8.90 -20.69 -12.78
N ALA A 45 -8.66 -21.98 -13.05
CA ALA A 45 -9.74 -22.97 -13.17
C ALA A 45 -10.57 -23.09 -11.88
N ILE A 46 -10.02 -22.68 -10.72
CA ILE A 46 -10.76 -22.77 -9.47
C ILE A 46 -11.95 -21.81 -9.44
N PHE A 47 -11.81 -20.65 -10.07
CA PHE A 47 -12.74 -19.52 -9.97
C PHE A 47 -13.55 -19.29 -11.25
N ARG A 48 -13.25 -20.01 -12.34
CA ARG A 48 -14.06 -19.99 -13.57
C ARG A 48 -15.30 -20.87 -13.42
N THR A 49 -16.27 -20.46 -12.59
CA THR A 49 -17.61 -21.08 -12.57
C THR A 49 -18.58 -20.20 -13.36
N GLY A 50 -18.72 -20.48 -14.67
CA GLY A 50 -19.70 -19.87 -15.59
C GLY A 50 -19.62 -20.48 -16.99
N PRO A 51 -20.73 -20.57 -17.77
CA PRO A 51 -20.80 -21.36 -18.98
C PRO A 51 -20.07 -20.67 -20.14
N ALA A 52 -18.78 -20.93 -20.25
CA ALA A 52 -18.00 -20.75 -21.46
C ALA A 52 -16.96 -21.87 -21.59
N ALA A 53 -17.38 -23.12 -21.35
CA ALA A 53 -16.77 -24.30 -21.96
C ALA A 53 -17.52 -24.60 -23.26
N GLY A 54 -17.58 -23.60 -24.13
CA GLY A 54 -18.14 -23.67 -25.47
C GLY A 54 -17.05 -23.35 -26.47
N ALA A 55 -16.58 -24.38 -27.18
CA ALA A 55 -15.86 -24.31 -28.43
C ALA A 55 -14.61 -23.40 -28.49
N GLY A 56 -13.50 -23.95 -28.03
CA GLY A 56 -12.17 -23.58 -28.48
C GLY A 56 -11.38 -24.84 -28.82
N GLN A 57 -11.78 -25.52 -29.90
CA GLN A 57 -10.95 -26.55 -30.53
C GLN A 57 -9.62 -25.90 -30.95
N ALA A 58 -8.56 -26.20 -30.21
CA ALA A 58 -7.20 -26.00 -30.66
C ALA A 58 -6.63 -27.36 -31.07
N VAL A 59 -6.92 -27.70 -32.33
CA VAL A 59 -6.04 -28.35 -33.33
C VAL A 59 -5.08 -29.43 -32.80
N ALA A 60 -5.38 -30.68 -33.19
CA ALA A 60 -4.45 -31.80 -33.14
C ALA A 60 -3.12 -31.44 -33.82
N PRO A 61 -1.95 -31.88 -33.31
CA PRO A 61 -0.68 -31.61 -33.96
C PRO A 61 -0.62 -32.37 -35.28
N ALA A 62 -0.68 -31.63 -36.38
CA ALA A 62 -0.25 -32.11 -37.68
C ALA A 62 1.24 -32.48 -37.58
N ALA A 63 1.58 -33.66 -38.08
CA ALA A 63 2.92 -34.19 -38.15
C ALA A 63 3.88 -33.16 -38.76
N SER A 64 4.83 -32.68 -37.95
CA SER A 64 5.98 -31.93 -38.43
C SER A 64 7.13 -32.92 -38.63
N ALA A 65 7.27 -33.36 -39.88
CA ALA A 65 8.50 -33.96 -40.36
C ALA A 65 9.53 -32.85 -40.56
N ALA A 66 10.57 -32.84 -39.72
CA ALA A 66 11.96 -32.51 -40.01
C ALA A 66 12.65 -32.17 -38.69
N ALA A 67 13.45 -33.11 -38.19
CA ALA A 67 14.42 -32.81 -37.15
C ALA A 67 15.58 -32.01 -37.79
N PRO A 68 15.86 -30.77 -37.37
CA PRO A 68 17.16 -30.19 -37.64
C PRO A 68 18.15 -30.77 -36.64
N THR A 69 19.12 -31.52 -37.15
CA THR A 69 20.26 -32.03 -36.39
C THR A 69 21.01 -30.84 -35.77
N ALA A 70 21.06 -30.79 -34.45
CA ALA A 70 21.78 -29.75 -33.72
C ALA A 70 23.30 -29.93 -33.86
N PRO A 71 24.09 -28.86 -34.10
CA PRO A 71 25.55 -28.90 -33.99
C PRO A 71 26.01 -29.17 -32.55
N PRO A 72 27.19 -29.78 -32.35
CA PRO A 72 27.69 -30.10 -31.01
C PRO A 72 27.92 -28.83 -30.19
N ALA A 73 27.40 -28.84 -28.96
CA ALA A 73 27.57 -27.78 -27.98
C ALA A 73 29.04 -27.65 -27.56
N ALA A 74 29.64 -26.49 -27.85
CA ALA A 74 30.84 -26.02 -27.17
C ALA A 74 30.46 -25.57 -25.74
N PRO A 75 31.34 -25.72 -24.73
CA PRO A 75 31.03 -25.32 -23.36
C PRO A 75 30.85 -23.80 -23.29
N ALA A 76 29.62 -23.36 -23.04
CA ALA A 76 29.33 -21.99 -22.68
C ALA A 76 30.01 -21.69 -21.34
N ARG A 77 30.94 -20.73 -21.37
CA ARG A 77 31.44 -20.07 -20.16
C ARG A 77 30.23 -19.57 -19.36
N ALA A 78 30.25 -19.81 -18.05
CA ALA A 78 29.34 -19.18 -17.12
C ALA A 78 29.46 -17.66 -17.26
N GLY A 79 28.54 -17.07 -18.03
CA GLY A 79 28.28 -15.65 -18.04
C GLY A 79 27.26 -15.39 -16.94
N GLU A 80 27.65 -14.55 -15.98
CA GLU A 80 26.76 -14.00 -14.96
C GLU A 80 25.47 -13.48 -15.62
N ALA A 81 24.35 -14.11 -15.26
CA ALA A 81 23.04 -13.53 -15.50
C ALA A 81 22.84 -12.38 -14.50
N GLN A 82 23.44 -11.22 -14.79
CA GLN A 82 22.98 -9.97 -14.21
C GLN A 82 21.59 -9.70 -14.79
N ALA A 83 20.56 -10.14 -14.08
CA ALA A 83 19.20 -9.68 -14.32
C ALA A 83 19.13 -8.15 -14.11
N PRO A 84 18.27 -7.42 -14.84
CA PRO A 84 18.34 -5.97 -14.91
C PRO A 84 17.94 -5.34 -13.56
N ASP A 85 18.94 -4.76 -12.88
CA ASP A 85 18.82 -3.90 -11.69
C ASP A 85 17.80 -2.74 -11.87
N ALA A 86 17.41 -2.45 -13.11
CA ALA A 86 16.46 -1.39 -13.45
C ALA A 86 15.03 -1.64 -12.94
N VAL A 87 14.59 -2.91 -12.85
CA VAL A 87 13.22 -3.22 -12.35
C VAL A 87 13.17 -3.26 -10.83
N ALA A 88 14.27 -3.65 -10.17
CA ALA A 88 14.41 -3.60 -8.71
C ALA A 88 14.49 -2.17 -8.16
N GLY A 89 14.83 -1.20 -9.02
CA GLY A 89 14.86 0.22 -8.69
C GLY A 89 13.51 0.92 -8.73
N PHE A 90 12.51 0.37 -9.43
CA PHE A 90 11.21 1.01 -9.61
C PHE A 90 10.35 0.89 -8.33
N GLY A 91 10.04 2.01 -7.68
CA GLY A 91 9.36 2.08 -6.38
C GLY A 91 10.31 2.01 -5.18
N ALA A 92 11.59 1.71 -5.40
CA ALA A 92 12.61 1.67 -4.34
C ALA A 92 13.14 3.07 -3.99
N GLU A 93 12.91 4.06 -4.83
CA GLU A 93 13.28 5.46 -4.61
C GLU A 93 12.59 6.08 -3.38
N HIS A 94 11.34 5.70 -3.12
CA HIS A 94 10.60 6.15 -1.95
C HIS A 94 11.10 5.48 -0.66
N LEU A 95 11.49 4.21 -0.75
CA LEU A 95 12.03 3.44 0.37
C LEU A 95 13.46 3.88 0.73
N ARG A 96 14.31 4.15 -0.25
CA ARG A 96 15.69 4.62 -0.02
C ARG A 96 15.71 6.05 0.51
N ARG A 97 14.78 6.91 0.06
CA ARG A 97 14.62 8.26 0.60
C ARG A 97 14.13 8.23 2.05
N SER A 98 13.11 7.43 2.37
CA SER A 98 12.58 7.34 3.73
C SER A 98 13.59 6.79 4.73
N VAL A 99 14.43 5.82 4.35
CA VAL A 99 15.50 5.29 5.20
C VAL A 99 16.60 6.33 5.41
N ARG A 100 17.07 7.00 4.34
CA ARG A 100 18.14 8.01 4.43
C ARG A 100 17.74 9.30 5.17
N GLU A 101 16.44 9.63 5.18
CA GLU A 101 15.87 10.76 5.93
C GLU A 101 15.44 10.37 7.36
N ALA A 102 15.32 9.09 7.67
CA ALA A 102 15.05 8.59 9.03
C ALA A 102 16.31 8.56 9.90
N ASP A 103 17.49 8.34 9.29
CA ASP A 103 18.78 8.25 9.99
C ASP A 103 19.49 9.59 10.20
N GLN A 104 18.96 10.69 9.65
CA GLN A 104 19.38 12.02 10.10
C GLN A 104 18.59 12.35 11.35
N GLU A 105 19.27 12.48 12.49
CA GLU A 105 18.76 12.98 13.77
C GLU A 105 18.27 14.44 13.63
N THR A 106 17.23 14.66 12.82
CA THR A 106 16.53 15.92 12.80
C THR A 106 15.82 16.04 14.14
N PRO A 107 16.04 17.12 14.90
CA PRO A 107 15.37 17.35 16.17
C PRO A 107 13.86 17.11 16.04
N ARG A 108 13.29 16.33 16.97
CA ARG A 108 11.85 16.02 16.97
C ARG A 108 10.97 17.27 17.13
N THR A 109 11.57 18.33 17.67
CA THR A 109 10.94 19.61 17.95
C THR A 109 11.83 20.72 17.38
N LEU A 110 11.21 21.67 16.67
CA LEU A 110 11.83 22.88 16.15
C LEU A 110 11.09 24.08 16.74
N VAL A 111 11.81 24.99 17.39
CA VAL A 111 11.28 26.28 17.84
C VAL A 111 11.87 27.37 16.97
N ALA A 112 11.03 28.24 16.42
CA ALA A 112 11.41 29.28 15.48
C ALA A 112 10.45 30.48 15.58
N GLN A 113 10.94 31.67 15.23
CA GLN A 113 10.08 32.85 15.11
C GLN A 113 9.51 32.99 13.70
N VAL A 114 8.25 33.38 13.59
CA VAL A 114 7.59 33.66 12.32
C VAL A 114 8.00 35.05 11.83
N THR A 115 8.59 35.13 10.64
CA THR A 115 9.01 36.39 10.01
C THR A 115 7.94 36.93 9.07
N GLU A 116 7.19 36.06 8.40
CA GLU A 116 6.16 36.45 7.45
C GLU A 116 4.99 35.47 7.47
N VAL A 117 3.77 35.99 7.32
CA VAL A 117 2.54 35.19 7.19
C VAL A 117 1.79 35.66 5.96
N ARG A 118 1.46 34.73 5.06
CA ARG A 118 0.61 34.97 3.88
C ARG A 118 -0.58 34.05 3.88
N GLU A 119 -1.76 34.62 3.71
CA GLU A 119 -2.97 33.84 3.50
C GLU A 119 -3.01 33.31 2.07
N THR A 120 -3.20 31.99 1.93
CA THR A 120 -3.24 31.31 0.62
C THR A 120 -4.65 30.93 0.21
N ARG A 121 -5.50 30.60 1.20
CA ARG A 121 -6.94 30.34 1.11
C ARG A 121 -7.55 30.87 2.42
N PRO A 122 -8.88 31.09 2.49
CA PRO A 122 -9.53 31.56 3.72
C PRO A 122 -9.11 30.74 4.94
N ASN A 123 -8.52 31.36 5.96
CA ASN A 123 -8.01 30.71 7.17
C ASN A 123 -6.94 29.62 6.94
N VAL A 124 -6.17 29.70 5.85
CA VAL A 124 -5.05 28.81 5.54
C VAL A 124 -3.80 29.63 5.25
N TYR A 125 -2.87 29.59 6.19
CA TYR A 125 -1.68 30.43 6.16
C TYR A 125 -0.42 29.68 5.68
N ARG A 126 0.43 30.43 4.99
CA ARG A 126 1.81 30.08 4.67
C ARG A 126 2.71 30.97 5.52
N MET A 127 3.61 30.36 6.29
CA MET A 127 4.51 31.09 7.16
C MET A 127 5.96 30.90 6.74
N VAL A 128 6.72 31.99 6.79
CA VAL A 128 8.17 32.00 6.68
C VAL A 128 8.72 32.13 8.10
N LEU A 129 9.73 31.32 8.41
CA LEU A 129 10.40 31.32 9.70
C LEU A 129 11.74 32.07 9.62
N ASP A 130 12.25 32.50 10.76
CA ASP A 130 13.57 33.13 10.95
C ASP A 130 14.74 32.29 10.41
N ASN A 131 14.64 30.97 10.50
CA ASN A 131 15.60 30.03 9.94
C ASN A 131 15.49 29.85 8.40
N GLY A 132 14.62 30.63 7.74
CA GLY A 132 14.40 30.62 6.29
C GLY A 132 13.49 29.49 5.78
N GLN A 133 12.98 28.62 6.66
CA GLN A 133 12.05 27.56 6.26
C GLN A 133 10.66 28.13 5.95
N VAL A 134 9.97 27.51 4.99
CA VAL A 134 8.61 27.89 4.63
C VAL A 134 7.67 26.73 4.89
N TRP A 135 6.64 27.00 5.70
CA TRP A 135 5.64 26.02 6.13
C TRP A 135 4.25 26.43 5.67
N GLN A 136 3.47 25.44 5.24
CA GLN A 136 2.11 25.62 4.75
C GLN A 136 1.13 24.86 5.65
N GLN A 137 0.13 25.58 6.14
CA GLN A 137 -0.99 24.99 6.87
C GLN A 137 -1.81 24.07 5.96
N MET A 138 -2.16 22.88 6.48
CA MET A 138 -2.95 21.89 5.75
C MET A 138 -4.45 22.02 6.01
N ASP A 139 -4.82 22.27 7.26
CA ASP A 139 -6.21 22.28 7.71
C ASP A 139 -6.70 23.70 7.91
N MET A 140 -7.97 23.95 7.63
CA MET A 140 -8.62 25.22 7.91
C MET A 140 -9.03 25.21 9.40
N ASP A 141 -8.20 25.75 10.28
CA ASP A 141 -8.50 25.88 11.71
C ASP A 141 -8.51 27.35 12.11
N SER A 142 -9.71 27.88 12.31
CA SER A 142 -9.93 29.27 12.68
C SER A 142 -9.44 29.63 14.08
N ARG A 143 -9.09 28.63 14.91
CA ARG A 143 -8.54 28.86 16.26
C ARG A 143 -7.03 29.05 16.24
N PHE A 144 -6.38 28.69 15.14
CA PHE A 144 -4.95 28.87 14.95
C PHE A 144 -4.69 30.17 14.19
N GLN A 145 -4.56 31.28 14.93
CA GLN A 145 -3.98 32.50 14.40
C GLN A 145 -2.48 32.53 14.66
N VAL A 146 -1.72 32.98 13.68
CA VAL A 146 -0.29 33.23 13.77
C VAL A 146 0.01 34.57 13.11
N GLU A 147 0.81 35.39 13.76
CA GLU A 147 1.23 36.69 13.26
C GLU A 147 2.76 36.75 13.11
N PRO A 148 3.29 37.64 12.26
CA PRO A 148 4.72 37.92 12.25
C PRO A 148 5.20 38.36 13.65
N GLY A 149 6.31 37.78 14.11
CA GLY A 149 6.88 37.95 15.45
C GLY A 149 6.47 36.86 16.45
N ASP A 150 5.46 36.05 16.15
CA ASP A 150 5.08 34.93 17.03
C ASP A 150 6.13 33.82 17.03
N THR A 151 6.43 33.28 18.21
CA THR A 151 7.23 32.06 18.36
C THR A 151 6.35 30.83 18.17
N VAL A 152 6.76 29.94 17.29
CA VAL A 152 6.06 28.69 16.98
C VAL A 152 6.95 27.48 17.27
N GLU A 153 6.31 26.41 17.71
CA GLU A 153 6.92 25.12 17.97
C GLU A 153 6.37 24.09 16.98
N ILE A 154 7.24 23.48 16.18
CA ILE A 154 6.92 22.44 15.21
C ILE A 154 7.38 21.09 15.75
N ASN A 155 6.44 20.18 15.94
CA ASN A 155 6.67 18.83 16.42
C ASN A 155 6.48 17.80 15.31
N ARG A 156 7.48 16.93 15.11
CA ARG A 156 7.40 15.79 14.19
C ARG A 156 6.65 14.63 14.85
N GLY A 157 5.55 14.21 14.23
CA GLY A 157 4.78 13.04 14.64
C GLY A 157 5.49 11.73 14.33
N ARG A 158 5.21 10.68 15.13
CA ARG A 158 5.80 9.34 14.98
C ARG A 158 5.45 8.63 13.66
N MET A 159 4.39 9.04 12.97
CA MET A 159 3.89 8.44 11.72
C MET A 159 4.19 9.29 10.47
N GLY A 160 5.12 10.24 10.55
CA GLY A 160 5.44 11.11 9.41
C GLY A 160 4.41 12.23 9.25
N GLY A 161 4.66 13.37 9.88
CA GLY A 161 3.84 14.57 9.77
C GLY A 161 4.31 15.62 10.76
N TYR A 162 3.92 16.87 10.56
CA TYR A 162 4.33 17.98 11.41
C TYR A 162 3.13 18.71 11.97
N ARG A 163 3.21 19.07 13.25
CA ARG A 163 2.21 19.87 13.95
C ARG A 163 2.88 21.14 14.44
N MET A 164 2.28 22.28 14.17
CA MET A 164 2.75 23.56 14.66
C MET A 164 1.82 24.07 15.76
N ALA A 165 2.41 24.54 16.87
CA ALA A 165 1.72 25.22 17.96
C ALA A 165 2.36 26.60 18.17
N ARG A 166 1.55 27.60 18.56
CA ARG A 166 2.05 28.94 18.88
C ARG A 166 2.35 29.03 20.38
N GLN A 167 3.53 29.51 20.75
CA GLN A 167 3.96 29.64 22.15
C GLN A 167 3.74 31.06 22.71
N SER A 168 3.74 32.09 21.88
CA SER A 168 3.83 33.50 22.29
C SER A 168 2.62 34.08 23.07
N ARG A 169 1.41 33.52 22.92
CA ARG A 169 0.17 34.16 23.43
C ARG A 169 -0.86 33.25 24.12
N GLY A 170 -0.45 32.09 24.65
CA GLY A 170 -1.36 31.24 25.43
C GLY A 170 -2.55 30.64 24.66
N GLY A 171 -2.55 30.72 23.32
CA GLY A 171 -3.55 30.07 22.47
C GLY A 171 -3.25 28.58 22.32
N SER A 172 -4.16 27.71 22.78
CA SER A 172 -4.00 26.25 22.82
C SER A 172 -4.23 25.53 21.48
N GLY A 173 -4.09 26.24 20.36
CA GLY A 173 -4.28 25.71 19.02
C GLY A 173 -3.01 25.06 18.47
N TRP A 174 -3.16 23.90 17.84
CA TRP A 174 -2.14 23.34 16.96
C TRP A 174 -2.75 23.06 15.60
N VAL A 175 -1.93 23.10 14.56
CA VAL A 175 -2.37 22.78 13.19
C VAL A 175 -1.37 21.89 12.48
N ARG A 176 -1.84 21.07 11.54
CA ARG A 176 -0.95 20.30 10.67
C ARG A 176 -0.32 21.21 9.63
N VAL A 177 0.98 21.04 9.44
CA VAL A 177 1.77 21.81 8.49
C VAL A 177 2.60 20.89 7.62
N ASN A 178 2.84 21.31 6.38
CA ASN A 178 3.80 20.69 5.48
C ASN A 178 4.90 21.70 5.14
N ARG A 179 6.13 21.21 5.06
CA ARG A 179 7.26 22.02 4.61
C ARG A 179 7.17 22.20 3.09
N VAL A 180 7.34 23.43 2.64
CA VAL A 180 7.35 23.79 1.21
C VAL A 180 8.74 24.21 0.72
N LYS A 181 9.59 24.74 1.61
CA LYS A 181 10.97 25.12 1.34
C LYS A 181 11.85 24.96 2.59
#